data_AF-A0AAW6GZB9-F1
#
_entry.id   AF-A0AAW6GZB9-F1
#
_cell.length_a   1.000
_cell.length_b   1.000
_cell.length_c   1.000
_cell.angle_alpha   90.00
_cell.angle_beta   90.00
_cell.angle_gamma   90.00
#
_symmetry.space_group_name_H-M   'P 1'
#
loop_
_entity.id
_entity.type
_entity.pdbx_description
1 polymer ?
#
loop_
_entity_poly.entity_id
_entity_poly.type
_entity_poly.pdbx_seq_one_letter_code
_entity_poly.pdbx_strand_id
1 'polypeptide(L)'
;MKKIFEKIVEGILACSGFVTSLTIVLIVVFLFSEALGLFSSKVIEEGYVLALNKENRVGELTPAQIKNVFDEELTNWNEVGGEDLPIRLFRLEDITLYYTEEQLGASYENAGACITELVERTPGIIAFVPQQFIVRPDSVHLLKDNTISVKDVFAGAEWFPTATPAAQFGFLPLITGTLWVSLFAILFALPFGLSVAIYMSEVANSRVRNLLKPIIELLSG
;
A
#
# COMPACT_ATOMS: atom_id res chain seq x y z
N MET A 1 -11.77 10.19 57.99
CA MET A 1 -12.01 10.86 56.68
C MET A 1 -10.83 10.75 55.72
N LYS A 2 -9.59 11.12 56.09
CA LYS A 2 -8.40 11.02 55.20
C LYS A 2 -8.16 9.63 54.57
N LYS A 3 -8.21 8.54 55.35
CA LYS A 3 -8.04 7.17 54.83
C LYS A 3 -9.12 6.70 53.84
N ILE A 4 -10.34 7.23 53.96
CA ILE A 4 -11.45 6.91 53.03
C ILE A 4 -11.22 7.68 51.73
N PHE A 5 -10.82 8.95 51.83
CA PHE A 5 -10.46 9.77 50.69
C PHE A 5 -9.26 9.20 49.92
N GLU A 6 -8.22 8.74 50.60
CA GLU A 6 -7.04 8.09 49.98
C GLU A 6 -7.45 6.83 49.20
N LYS A 7 -8.28 5.95 49.78
CA LYS A 7 -8.79 4.77 49.07
C LYS A 7 -9.66 5.12 47.85
N ILE A 8 -10.43 6.19 47.93
CA ILE A 8 -11.23 6.67 46.80
C ILE A 8 -10.30 7.19 45.68
N VAL A 9 -9.29 7.98 46.02
CA VAL A 9 -8.31 8.50 45.06
C VAL A 9 -7.51 7.37 44.41
N GLU A 10 -7.04 6.40 45.19
CA GLU A 10 -6.33 5.22 44.70
C GLU A 10 -7.23 4.37 43.78
N GLY A 11 -8.50 4.19 44.14
CA GLY A 11 -9.49 3.52 43.30
C GLY A 11 -9.77 4.26 41.99
N ILE A 12 -9.85 5.59 42.00
CA ILE A 12 -10.03 6.42 40.80
C ILE A 12 -8.80 6.32 39.89
N LEU A 13 -7.58 6.40 40.44
CA LEU A 13 -6.34 6.29 39.67
C LEU A 13 -6.18 4.89 39.05
N ALA A 14 -6.46 3.83 39.81
CA ALA A 14 -6.43 2.46 39.31
C ALA A 14 -7.48 2.22 38.21
N CYS A 15 -8.70 2.74 38.39
CA CYS A 15 -9.75 2.64 37.40
C CYS A 15 -9.41 3.42 36.11
N SER A 16 -8.84 4.62 36.23
CA SER A 16 -8.36 5.41 35.10
C SER A 16 -7.27 4.70 34.31
N GLY A 17 -6.29 4.10 35.00
CA GLY A 17 -5.23 3.30 34.37
C GLY A 17 -5.79 2.07 33.65
N PHE A 18 -6.78 1.39 34.25
CA PHE A 18 -7.46 0.26 33.63
C PHE A 18 -8.24 0.66 32.38
N VAL A 19 -9.03 1.73 32.44
CA VAL A 19 -9.79 2.25 31.30
C VAL A 19 -8.86 2.66 30.17
N THR A 20 -7.76 3.36 30.47
CA THR A 20 -6.76 3.77 29.47
C THR A 20 -6.11 2.56 28.81
N SER A 21 -5.70 1.56 29.60
CA SER A 21 -5.09 0.33 29.07
C SER A 21 -6.08 -0.46 28.19
N LEU A 22 -7.34 -0.57 28.63
CA LEU A 22 -8.40 -1.20 27.85
C LEU A 22 -8.64 -0.43 26.54
N THR A 23 -8.62 0.90 26.59
CA THR A 23 -8.80 1.76 25.43
C THR A 23 -7.67 1.55 24.42
N ILE A 24 -6.41 1.50 24.88
CA ILE A 24 -5.25 1.20 24.03
C ILE A 24 -5.41 -0.18 23.38
N VAL A 25 -5.80 -1.20 24.14
CA VAL A 25 -6.01 -2.56 23.59
C VAL A 25 -7.12 -2.56 22.54
N LEU A 26 -8.24 -1.87 22.79
CA LEU A 26 -9.33 -1.77 21.83
C LEU A 26 -8.92 -1.02 20.55
N ILE A 27 -8.15 0.07 20.68
CA ILE A 27 -7.59 0.79 19.53
C ILE A 27 -6.67 -0.11 18.73
N VAL A 28 -5.77 -0.86 19.39
CA VAL A 28 -4.88 -1.82 18.72
C VAL A 28 -5.71 -2.87 17.98
N VAL A 29 -6.68 -3.51 18.63
CA VAL A 29 -7.55 -4.51 17.99
C VAL A 29 -8.30 -3.93 16.79
N PHE A 30 -8.84 -2.72 16.93
CA PHE A 30 -9.53 -2.03 15.84
C PHE A 30 -8.60 -1.76 14.65
N LEU A 31 -7.42 -1.16 14.90
CA LEU A 31 -6.44 -0.87 13.84
C LEU A 31 -5.98 -2.14 13.11
N PHE A 32 -5.74 -3.24 13.85
CA PHE A 32 -5.38 -4.52 13.24
C PHE A 32 -6.55 -5.14 12.48
N SER A 33 -7.79 -5.00 12.96
CA SER A 33 -8.98 -5.49 12.26
C SER A 33 -9.19 -4.77 10.92
N GLU A 34 -9.02 -3.44 10.89
CA GLU A 34 -9.07 -2.63 9.66
C GLU A 34 -7.95 -3.03 8.68
N ALA A 35 -6.73 -3.19 9.19
CA ALA A 35 -5.60 -3.64 8.37
C ALA A 35 -5.82 -5.05 7.80
N LEU A 36 -6.47 -5.95 8.54
CA LEU A 36 -6.84 -7.27 8.05
C LEU A 36 -7.91 -7.23 6.94
N GLY A 37 -8.75 -6.20 6.93
CA GLY A 37 -9.73 -5.96 5.86
C GLY A 37 -9.07 -5.71 4.49
N LEU A 38 -7.89 -5.08 4.48
CA LEU A 38 -7.13 -4.80 3.25
C LEU A 38 -6.70 -6.06 2.50
N PHE A 39 -6.52 -7.19 3.17
CA PHE A 39 -6.18 -8.46 2.50
C PHE A 39 -7.36 -9.04 1.70
N SER A 40 -8.58 -8.61 2.01
CA SER A 40 -9.79 -9.01 1.26
C SER A 40 -10.17 -8.01 0.18
N SER A 41 -9.44 -6.88 0.06
CA SER A 41 -9.72 -5.92 -1.00
C SER A 41 -9.24 -6.45 -2.34
N LYS A 42 -9.94 -5.97 -3.36
CA LYS A 42 -9.63 -6.19 -4.76
C LYS A 42 -8.30 -5.53 -5.13
N VAL A 43 -7.60 -6.10 -6.11
CA VAL A 43 -6.34 -5.55 -6.62
C VAL A 43 -6.62 -4.38 -7.53
N ILE A 44 -7.69 -4.46 -8.33
CA ILE A 44 -8.13 -3.41 -9.24
C ILE A 44 -8.93 -2.35 -8.47
N GLU A 45 -8.77 -1.08 -8.83
CA GLU A 45 -9.53 0.04 -8.28
C GLU A 45 -11.05 -0.22 -8.29
N GLU A 46 -11.73 0.15 -7.21
CA GLU A 46 -13.16 -0.14 -7.04
C GLU A 46 -13.99 0.54 -8.14
N GLY A 47 -14.83 -0.25 -8.82
CA GLY A 47 -15.65 0.21 -9.95
C GLY A 47 -14.94 0.24 -11.30
N TYR A 48 -13.64 -0.09 -11.36
CA TYR A 48 -12.90 -0.27 -12.60
C TYR A 48 -12.71 -1.76 -12.94
N VAL A 49 -12.47 -2.02 -14.22
CA VAL A 49 -12.16 -3.35 -14.75
C VAL A 49 -11.02 -3.27 -15.74
N LEU A 50 -10.30 -4.38 -15.87
CA LEU A 50 -9.37 -4.62 -16.96
C LEU A 50 -10.07 -5.46 -18.04
N ALA A 51 -10.40 -4.83 -19.16
CA ALA A 51 -11.08 -5.46 -20.29
C ALA A 51 -10.09 -5.73 -21.42
N LEU A 52 -10.02 -6.99 -21.84
CA LEU A 52 -9.12 -7.47 -22.89
C LEU A 52 -9.95 -7.84 -24.12
N ASN A 53 -9.26 -7.89 -25.26
CA ASN A 53 -9.84 -8.48 -26.46
C ASN A 53 -10.29 -9.94 -26.17
N LYS A 54 -11.42 -10.35 -26.74
CA LYS A 54 -12.02 -11.69 -26.52
C LYS A 54 -11.13 -12.85 -26.96
N GLU A 55 -10.24 -12.64 -27.93
CA GLU A 55 -9.29 -13.65 -28.39
C GLU A 55 -8.13 -13.87 -27.42
N ASN A 56 -7.91 -12.92 -26.48
CA ASN A 56 -6.87 -13.04 -25.49
C ASN A 56 -7.23 -14.12 -24.46
N ARG A 57 -6.30 -15.06 -24.25
CA ARG A 57 -6.48 -16.23 -23.36
C ARG A 57 -5.96 -16.01 -21.94
N VAL A 58 -5.29 -14.88 -21.68
CA VAL A 58 -4.74 -14.56 -20.36
C VAL A 58 -5.90 -14.26 -19.42
N GLY A 59 -6.18 -15.19 -18.50
CA GLY A 59 -7.31 -15.10 -17.59
C GLY A 59 -7.03 -14.36 -16.27
N GLU A 60 -5.78 -14.31 -15.86
CA GLU A 60 -5.35 -13.73 -14.58
C GLU A 60 -3.97 -13.06 -14.75
N LEU A 61 -3.80 -11.90 -14.11
CA LEU A 61 -2.52 -11.22 -13.99
C LEU A 61 -2.25 -10.92 -12.51
N THR A 62 -0.99 -11.03 -12.11
CA THR A 62 -0.55 -10.59 -10.78
C THR A 62 -0.53 -9.05 -10.71
N PRO A 63 -0.65 -8.45 -9.51
CA PRO A 63 -0.55 -7.00 -9.34
C PRO A 63 0.73 -6.40 -9.96
N ALA A 64 1.86 -7.11 -9.80
CA ALA A 64 3.14 -6.71 -10.37
C ALA A 64 3.13 -6.76 -11.91
N GLN A 65 2.53 -7.80 -12.52
CA GLN A 65 2.38 -7.85 -13.98
C GLN A 65 1.45 -6.74 -14.49
N ILE A 66 0.35 -6.47 -13.78
CA ILE A 66 -0.55 -5.36 -14.14
C ILE A 66 0.24 -4.05 -14.11
N LYS A 67 0.96 -3.74 -13.03
CA LYS A 67 1.83 -2.55 -12.97
C LYS A 67 2.78 -2.51 -14.16
N ASN A 68 3.55 -3.57 -14.39
CA ASN A 68 4.60 -3.58 -15.42
C ASN A 68 4.03 -3.46 -16.83
N VAL A 69 2.80 -3.95 -17.07
CA VAL A 69 2.09 -3.70 -18.32
C VAL A 69 1.76 -2.21 -18.48
N PHE A 70 1.22 -1.56 -17.45
CA PHE A 70 0.83 -0.15 -17.48
C PHE A 70 2.01 0.85 -17.38
N ASP A 71 3.17 0.38 -16.91
CA ASP A 71 4.46 1.08 -16.93
C ASP A 71 5.24 0.86 -18.24
N GLU A 72 4.67 0.13 -19.20
CA GLU A 72 5.29 -0.24 -20.49
C GLU A 72 6.59 -1.08 -20.37
N GLU A 73 6.82 -1.72 -19.22
CA GLU A 73 7.94 -2.66 -19.03
C GLU A 73 7.63 -4.03 -19.64
N LEU A 74 6.38 -4.49 -19.54
CA LEU A 74 5.88 -5.68 -20.24
C LEU A 74 5.15 -5.24 -21.50
N THR A 75 5.67 -5.65 -22.66
CA THR A 75 5.22 -5.14 -23.96
C THR A 75 4.59 -6.20 -24.84
N ASN A 76 4.70 -7.48 -24.48
CA ASN A 76 4.12 -8.59 -25.23
C ASN A 76 3.36 -9.57 -24.32
N TRP A 77 2.22 -10.06 -24.80
CA TRP A 77 1.39 -11.04 -24.09
C TRP A 77 2.10 -12.38 -23.85
N ASN A 78 3.09 -12.74 -24.68
CA ASN A 78 3.88 -13.96 -24.50
C ASN A 78 4.67 -13.98 -23.16
N GLU A 79 5.00 -12.80 -22.61
CA GLU A 79 5.75 -12.64 -21.36
C GLU A 79 4.91 -13.02 -20.14
N VAL A 80 3.58 -13.01 -20.29
CA VAL A 80 2.60 -13.32 -19.24
C VAL A 80 1.78 -14.58 -19.55
N GLY A 81 2.25 -15.41 -20.49
CA GLY A 81 1.62 -16.69 -20.85
C GLY A 81 0.51 -16.60 -21.89
N GLY A 82 0.40 -15.47 -22.59
CA GLY A 82 -0.48 -15.27 -23.74
C GLY A 82 0.18 -15.63 -25.07
N GLU A 83 -0.47 -15.23 -26.16
CA GLU A 83 0.06 -15.37 -27.52
C GLU A 83 1.16 -14.34 -27.82
N ASP A 84 1.97 -14.55 -28.87
CA ASP A 84 2.97 -13.59 -29.31
C ASP A 84 2.31 -12.38 -29.98
N LEU A 85 1.86 -11.45 -29.15
CA LEU A 85 1.04 -10.33 -29.54
C LEU A 85 1.45 -9.09 -28.72
N PRO A 86 1.74 -7.95 -29.36
CA PRO A 86 2.06 -6.72 -28.66
C PRO A 86 0.91 -6.25 -27.77
N ILE A 87 1.23 -5.81 -26.56
CA ILE A 87 0.28 -5.24 -25.62
C ILE A 87 -0.02 -3.80 -26.05
N ARG A 88 -1.32 -3.46 -26.12
CA ARG A 88 -1.79 -2.11 -26.41
C ARG A 88 -2.57 -1.59 -25.22
N LEU A 89 -2.07 -0.53 -24.61
CA LEU A 89 -2.73 0.10 -23.47
C LEU A 89 -3.86 1.01 -23.95
N PHE A 90 -4.98 0.97 -23.23
CA PHE A 90 -6.05 1.92 -23.38
C PHE A 90 -6.53 2.40 -22.02
N ARG A 91 -6.60 3.72 -21.85
CA ARG A 91 -7.23 4.37 -20.71
C ARG A 91 -8.37 5.24 -21.20
N LEU A 92 -9.33 5.50 -20.32
CA LEU A 92 -10.48 6.35 -20.66
C LEU A 92 -10.06 7.76 -21.13
N GLU A 93 -8.94 8.28 -20.60
CA GLU A 93 -8.33 9.55 -21.01
C GLU A 93 -7.92 9.59 -22.49
N ASP A 94 -7.60 8.45 -23.08
CA ASP A 94 -7.13 8.34 -24.47
C ASP A 94 -8.27 8.19 -25.48
N ILE A 95 -9.54 8.19 -25.03
CA ILE A 95 -10.69 7.88 -25.90
C ILE A 95 -10.82 8.82 -27.10
N THR A 96 -10.42 10.09 -26.94
CA THR A 96 -10.45 11.12 -27.97
C THR A 96 -9.39 10.94 -29.05
N LEU A 97 -8.39 10.07 -28.83
CA LEU A 97 -7.43 9.67 -29.86
C LEU A 97 -8.02 8.67 -30.86
N TYR A 98 -9.09 7.96 -30.46
CA TYR A 98 -9.72 6.90 -31.27
C TYR A 98 -11.08 7.31 -31.85
N TYR A 99 -11.80 8.21 -31.19
CA TYR A 99 -13.16 8.62 -31.57
C TYR A 99 -13.31 10.14 -31.50
N THR A 100 -14.09 10.69 -32.42
CA THR A 100 -14.43 12.12 -32.41
C THR A 100 -15.51 12.43 -31.38
N GLU A 101 -15.62 13.70 -30.95
CA GLU A 101 -16.66 14.14 -30.02
C GLU A 101 -18.08 13.87 -30.55
N GLU A 102 -18.29 13.95 -31.88
CA GLU A 102 -19.57 13.59 -32.50
C GLU A 102 -19.93 12.12 -32.31
N GLN A 103 -18.94 11.22 -32.41
CA GLN A 103 -19.15 9.78 -32.21
C GLN A 103 -19.43 9.45 -30.74
N LEU A 104 -18.73 10.11 -29.82
CA LEU A 104 -18.90 9.93 -28.38
C LEU A 104 -20.21 10.55 -27.85
N GLY A 105 -20.72 11.58 -28.53
CA GLY A 105 -21.86 12.37 -28.12
C GLY A 105 -21.48 13.47 -27.13
N ALA A 106 -22.32 14.50 -27.04
CA ALA A 106 -22.04 15.72 -26.26
C ALA A 106 -21.75 15.46 -24.77
N SER A 107 -22.25 14.35 -24.21
CA SER A 107 -22.05 13.96 -22.81
C SER A 107 -21.42 12.56 -22.66
N TYR A 108 -20.65 12.09 -23.66
CA TYR A 108 -20.08 10.73 -23.66
C TYR A 108 -21.13 9.61 -23.60
N GLU A 109 -22.34 9.88 -24.07
CA GLU A 109 -23.48 8.94 -24.06
C GLU A 109 -23.15 7.64 -24.79
N ASN A 110 -22.34 7.72 -25.86
CA ASN A 110 -21.93 6.57 -26.66
C ASN A 110 -20.57 5.99 -26.24
N ALA A 111 -19.91 6.56 -25.24
CA ALA A 111 -18.55 6.17 -24.87
C ALA A 111 -18.46 4.70 -24.49
N GLY A 112 -19.45 4.15 -23.77
CA GLY A 112 -19.44 2.73 -23.41
C GLY A 112 -19.49 1.79 -24.63
N ALA A 113 -20.34 2.11 -25.61
CA ALA A 113 -20.41 1.34 -26.85
C ALA A 113 -19.10 1.44 -27.65
N CYS A 114 -18.53 2.65 -27.75
CA CYS A 114 -17.26 2.90 -28.43
C CYS A 114 -16.10 2.15 -27.75
N ILE A 115 -15.98 2.21 -26.43
CA ILE A 115 -14.94 1.49 -25.67
C ILE A 115 -15.08 -0.03 -25.88
N THR A 116 -16.30 -0.55 -25.75
CA THR A 116 -16.55 -1.98 -25.92
C THR A 116 -16.17 -2.44 -27.33
N GLU A 117 -16.54 -1.68 -28.36
CA GLU A 117 -16.18 -1.95 -29.76
C GLU A 117 -14.66 -1.84 -30.00
N LEU A 118 -14.00 -0.85 -29.41
CA LEU A 118 -12.54 -0.68 -29.50
C LEU A 118 -11.80 -1.89 -28.94
N VAL A 119 -12.24 -2.39 -27.79
CA VAL A 119 -11.65 -3.59 -27.16
C VAL A 119 -11.90 -4.83 -28.02
N GLU A 120 -13.10 -4.98 -28.56
CA GLU A 120 -13.50 -6.10 -29.41
C GLU A 120 -12.72 -6.15 -30.74
N ARG A 121 -12.47 -5.00 -31.37
CA ARG A 121 -11.81 -4.93 -32.69
C ARG A 121 -10.28 -4.89 -32.66
N THR A 122 -9.68 -4.67 -31.49
CA THR A 122 -8.24 -4.44 -31.35
C THR A 122 -7.55 -5.62 -30.67
N PRO A 123 -6.89 -6.51 -31.42
CA PRO A 123 -6.08 -7.57 -30.82
C PRO A 123 -4.98 -7.00 -29.94
N GLY A 124 -4.76 -7.65 -28.79
CA GLY A 124 -3.68 -7.31 -27.86
C GLY A 124 -3.97 -6.12 -26.94
N ILE A 125 -5.16 -5.53 -27.02
CA ILE A 125 -5.55 -4.42 -26.16
C ILE A 125 -5.85 -4.87 -24.73
N ILE A 126 -5.45 -4.05 -23.76
CA ILE A 126 -5.89 -4.07 -22.37
C ILE A 126 -6.41 -2.68 -22.00
N ALA A 127 -7.69 -2.62 -21.67
CA ALA A 127 -8.39 -1.39 -21.32
C ALA A 127 -8.61 -1.30 -19.81
N PHE A 128 -8.13 -0.23 -19.19
CA PHE A 128 -8.48 0.12 -17.81
C PHE A 128 -9.59 1.18 -17.83
N VAL A 129 -10.81 0.75 -17.54
CA VAL A 129 -12.02 1.59 -17.64
C VAL A 129 -13.02 1.29 -16.53
N PRO A 130 -13.88 2.26 -16.17
CA PRO A 130 -15.01 1.99 -15.29
C PRO A 130 -15.92 0.88 -15.83
N GLN A 131 -16.35 -0.03 -14.97
CA GLN A 131 -17.18 -1.19 -15.34
C GLN A 131 -18.46 -0.80 -16.09
N GLN A 132 -19.04 0.35 -15.74
CA GLN A 132 -20.25 0.90 -16.37
C GLN A 132 -20.10 1.18 -17.88
N PHE A 133 -18.88 1.33 -18.39
CA PHE A 133 -18.63 1.56 -19.80
C PHE A 133 -18.53 0.27 -20.62
N ILE A 134 -18.51 -0.91 -19.98
CA ILE A 134 -18.57 -2.19 -20.69
C ILE A 134 -20.04 -2.57 -20.92
N VAL A 135 -20.56 -2.23 -22.09
CA VAL A 135 -21.99 -2.42 -22.44
C VAL A 135 -22.30 -3.87 -22.83
N ARG A 136 -21.33 -4.56 -23.43
CA ARG A 136 -21.44 -5.98 -23.84
C ARG A 136 -20.33 -6.80 -23.19
N PRO A 137 -20.52 -7.27 -21.94
CA PRO A 137 -19.51 -8.07 -21.24
C PRO A 137 -19.12 -9.34 -22.00
N ASP A 138 -20.05 -9.96 -22.73
CA ASP A 138 -19.81 -11.19 -23.51
C ASP A 138 -18.94 -10.97 -24.75
N SER A 139 -18.75 -9.71 -25.18
CA SER A 139 -17.91 -9.34 -26.32
C SER A 139 -16.44 -9.12 -25.94
N VAL A 140 -16.12 -9.06 -24.64
CA VAL A 140 -14.76 -8.78 -24.14
C VAL A 140 -14.33 -9.85 -23.14
N HIS A 141 -13.02 -10.00 -22.96
CA HIS A 141 -12.47 -10.86 -21.91
C HIS A 141 -12.16 -10.00 -20.68
N LEU A 142 -12.97 -10.09 -19.62
CA LEU A 142 -12.70 -9.39 -18.37
C LEU A 142 -11.70 -10.20 -17.53
N LEU A 143 -10.57 -9.58 -17.18
CA LEU A 143 -9.63 -10.19 -16.25
C LEU A 143 -10.29 -10.38 -14.89
N LYS A 144 -10.06 -11.53 -14.27
CA LYS A 144 -10.49 -11.76 -12.91
C LYS A 144 -9.70 -10.89 -11.96
N ASP A 145 -10.43 -10.20 -11.11
CA ASP A 145 -9.87 -9.43 -10.02
C ASP A 145 -9.46 -10.37 -8.89
N ASN A 146 -8.15 -10.49 -8.67
CA ASN A 146 -7.61 -11.31 -7.61
C ASN A 146 -7.65 -10.55 -6.29
N THR A 147 -7.85 -11.26 -5.18
CA THR A 147 -7.67 -10.69 -3.85
C THR A 147 -6.19 -10.66 -3.51
N ILE A 148 -5.77 -9.64 -2.77
CA ILE A 148 -4.38 -9.51 -2.33
C ILE A 148 -4.02 -10.69 -1.41
N SER A 149 -3.09 -11.55 -1.86
CA SER A 149 -2.67 -12.71 -1.06
C SER A 149 -1.85 -12.27 0.14
N VAL A 150 -2.04 -12.95 1.27
CA VAL A 150 -1.23 -12.77 2.49
C VAL A 150 0.26 -12.94 2.18
N LYS A 151 0.61 -13.87 1.28
CA LYS A 151 2.00 -14.07 0.86
C LYS A 151 2.55 -12.83 0.16
N ASP A 152 1.76 -12.21 -0.72
CA ASP A 152 2.22 -11.03 -1.48
C ASP A 152 2.33 -9.80 -0.57
N VAL A 153 1.56 -9.74 0.51
CA VAL A 153 1.73 -8.69 1.53
C VAL A 153 3.00 -8.92 2.35
N PHE A 154 3.24 -10.12 2.86
CA PHE A 154 4.41 -10.36 3.73
C PHE A 154 5.72 -10.52 2.96
N ALA A 155 5.68 -11.05 1.74
CA ALA A 155 6.85 -11.31 0.89
C ALA A 155 6.94 -10.37 -0.32
N GLY A 156 6.01 -9.43 -0.49
CA GLY A 156 6.05 -8.43 -1.55
C GLY A 156 7.21 -7.47 -1.36
N ALA A 157 7.93 -7.20 -2.44
CA ALA A 157 9.10 -6.32 -2.45
C ALA A 157 8.73 -4.83 -2.61
N GLU A 158 7.49 -4.52 -2.99
CA GLU A 158 7.06 -3.17 -3.32
C GLU A 158 5.90 -2.69 -2.42
N TRP A 159 5.93 -1.41 -2.05
CA TRP A 159 4.87 -0.74 -1.29
C TRP A 159 4.36 0.48 -2.07
N PHE A 160 3.28 0.27 -2.83
CA PHE A 160 2.62 1.29 -3.66
C PHE A 160 1.09 1.21 -3.51
N PRO A 161 0.53 1.71 -2.39
CA PRO A 161 -0.91 1.61 -2.11
C PRO A 161 -1.77 2.50 -3.04
N THR A 162 -1.16 3.48 -3.71
CA THR A 162 -1.84 4.42 -4.63
C THR A 162 -1.54 4.15 -6.10
N ALA A 163 -0.93 3.00 -6.42
CA ALA A 163 -0.66 2.65 -7.82
C ALA A 163 -1.97 2.33 -8.54
N THR A 164 -2.19 2.98 -9.69
CA THR A 164 -3.27 2.67 -10.62
C THR A 164 -2.68 1.93 -11.81
N PRO A 165 -3.27 0.81 -12.26
CA PRO A 165 -4.57 0.28 -11.86
C PRO A 165 -4.55 -0.79 -10.74
N ALA A 166 -3.37 -1.19 -10.26
CA ALA A 166 -3.22 -2.25 -9.25
C ALA A 166 -2.40 -1.78 -8.03
N ALA A 167 -3.03 -1.79 -6.86
CA ALA A 167 -2.36 -1.43 -5.61
C ALA A 167 -1.45 -2.55 -5.09
N GLN A 168 -0.31 -2.19 -4.50
CA GLN A 168 0.67 -3.13 -3.94
C GLN A 168 0.99 -2.82 -2.49
N PHE A 169 0.95 -3.86 -1.64
CA PHE A 169 1.06 -3.73 -0.18
C PHE A 169 2.17 -4.61 0.42
N GLY A 170 3.35 -4.65 -0.20
CA GLY A 170 4.50 -5.44 0.29
C GLY A 170 5.13 -4.87 1.57
N PHE A 171 5.25 -5.69 2.61
CA PHE A 171 5.72 -5.30 3.94
C PHE A 171 7.24 -5.45 4.12
N LEU A 172 7.92 -6.22 3.25
CA LEU A 172 9.38 -6.39 3.29
C LEU A 172 10.16 -5.07 3.26
N PRO A 173 9.89 -4.10 2.37
CA PRO A 173 10.62 -2.83 2.37
C PRO A 173 10.49 -2.06 3.69
N LEU A 174 9.34 -2.16 4.37
CA LEU A 174 9.11 -1.50 5.66
C LEU A 174 9.92 -2.14 6.78
N ILE A 175 9.92 -3.48 6.85
CA ILE A 175 10.74 -4.22 7.82
C ILE A 175 12.23 -3.97 7.56
N THR A 176 12.67 -4.19 6.32
CA THR A 176 14.08 -4.08 5.95
C THR A 176 14.60 -2.66 6.10
N GLY A 177 13.81 -1.65 5.75
CA GLY A 177 14.12 -0.24 6.01
C GLY A 177 14.29 0.06 7.50
N THR A 178 13.36 -0.42 8.33
CA THR A 178 13.44 -0.23 9.80
C THR A 178 14.66 -0.93 10.39
N LEU A 179 14.94 -2.17 9.96
CA LEU A 179 16.10 -2.93 10.41
C LEU A 179 17.41 -2.26 9.98
N TRP A 180 17.50 -1.80 8.73
CA TRP A 180 18.69 -1.11 8.23
C TRP A 180 18.96 0.19 8.98
N VAL A 181 17.94 1.03 9.15
CA VAL A 181 18.07 2.29 9.90
C VAL A 181 18.46 2.01 11.35
N SER A 182 17.82 1.03 11.99
CA SER A 182 18.13 0.64 13.38
C SER A 182 19.55 0.11 13.51
N LEU A 183 20.00 -0.74 12.59
CA LEU A 183 21.34 -1.32 12.60
C LEU A 183 22.41 -0.22 12.51
N PHE A 184 22.27 0.71 11.56
CA PHE A 184 23.23 1.81 11.45
C PHE A 184 23.13 2.78 12.61
N ALA A 185 21.92 3.09 13.09
CA ALA A 185 21.74 3.92 14.28
C ALA A 185 22.48 3.33 15.49
N ILE A 186 22.34 2.03 15.74
CA ILE A 186 23.06 1.32 16.81
C ILE A 186 24.57 1.33 16.56
N LEU A 187 25.00 1.05 15.32
CA LEU A 187 26.42 0.99 14.94
C LEU A 187 27.15 2.30 15.25
N PHE A 188 26.50 3.46 15.07
CA PHE A 188 27.07 4.76 15.42
C PHE A 188 26.79 5.16 16.87
N ALA A 189 25.56 5.01 17.35
CA ALA A 189 25.18 5.44 18.69
C ALA A 189 25.94 4.69 19.79
N LEU A 190 26.21 3.40 19.62
CA LEU A 190 26.91 2.61 20.64
C LEU A 190 28.36 3.06 20.88
N PRO A 191 29.24 3.18 19.88
CA PRO A 191 30.60 3.68 20.10
C PRO A 191 30.63 5.07 20.72
N PHE A 192 29.78 6.00 20.26
CA PHE A 192 29.71 7.34 20.81
C PHE A 192 29.17 7.35 22.25
N GLY A 193 28.08 6.62 22.51
CA GLY A 193 27.48 6.49 23.84
C GLY A 193 28.45 5.87 24.84
N LEU A 194 29.15 4.80 24.44
CA LEU A 194 30.17 4.17 25.26
C LEU A 194 31.37 5.10 25.52
N SER A 195 31.82 5.85 24.50
CA SER A 195 32.91 6.81 24.66
C SER A 195 32.56 7.92 25.65
N VAL A 196 31.35 8.46 25.57
CA VAL A 196 30.84 9.46 26.53
C VAL A 196 30.74 8.85 27.94
N ALA A 197 30.27 7.62 28.07
CA ALA A 197 30.18 6.93 29.36
C ALA A 197 31.56 6.73 30.01
N ILE A 198 32.55 6.28 29.24
CA ILE A 198 33.93 6.10 29.73
C ILE A 198 34.55 7.44 30.13
N TYR A 199 34.43 8.47 29.28
CA TYR A 199 34.93 9.81 29.61
C TYR A 199 34.31 10.36 30.90
N MET A 200 33.00 10.19 31.09
CA MET A 200 32.31 10.63 32.30
C MET A 200 32.75 9.86 33.56
N SER A 201 33.01 8.54 33.44
CA SER A 201 33.47 7.70 34.55
C SER A 201 34.88 8.05 34.98
N GLU A 202 35.82 8.08 34.03
CA GLU A 202 37.26 8.03 34.31
C GLU A 202 37.98 9.37 34.17
N VAL A 203 37.52 10.25 33.27
CA VAL A 203 38.31 11.42 32.83
C VAL A 203 37.68 12.75 33.24
N ALA A 204 36.35 12.83 33.32
CA ALA A 204 35.63 14.07 33.51
C ALA A 204 35.90 14.71 34.89
N ASN A 205 36.40 15.94 34.87
CA ASN A 205 36.59 16.75 36.07
C ASN A 205 35.25 17.19 36.70
N SER A 206 35.30 17.66 37.95
CA SER A 206 34.10 17.97 38.75
C SER A 206 33.16 19.00 38.12
N ARG A 207 33.70 19.95 37.33
CA ARG A 207 32.88 20.98 36.65
C ARG A 207 32.10 20.39 35.48
N VAL A 208 32.75 19.58 34.64
CA VAL A 208 32.13 18.92 33.50
C VAL A 208 31.09 17.91 33.97
N ARG A 209 31.40 17.14 35.03
CA ARG A 209 30.47 16.17 35.62
C ARG A 209 29.21 16.84 36.16
N ASN A 210 29.34 17.95 36.89
CA ASN A 210 28.18 18.67 37.46
C ASN A 210 27.26 19.29 36.40
N LEU A 211 27.79 19.59 35.20
CA LEU A 211 26.99 20.12 34.09
C LEU A 211 26.36 18.99 33.26
N LEU A 212 27.14 17.98 32.88
CA LEU A 212 26.67 16.94 31.95
C LEU A 212 25.79 15.90 32.62
N LYS A 213 26.01 15.58 33.90
CA LYS A 213 25.24 14.53 34.59
C LYS A 213 23.73 14.82 34.63
N PRO A 214 23.26 16.03 35.00
CA PRO A 214 21.82 16.35 34.93
C PRO A 214 21.27 16.32 33.51
N ILE A 215 22.06 16.75 32.51
CA ILE A 215 21.63 16.75 31.10
C ILE A 215 21.45 15.32 30.60
N ILE A 216 22.39 14.43 30.92
CA ILE A 216 22.33 13.02 30.55
C ILE A 216 21.15 12.34 31.24
N GLU A 217 20.96 12.55 32.55
CA GLU A 217 19.84 12.00 33.31
C GLU A 217 18.47 12.48 32.75
N LEU A 218 18.39 13.73 32.29
CA LEU A 218 17.18 14.29 31.70
C LEU A 218 16.92 13.79 30.27
N LEU A 219 17.98 13.50 29.51
CA LEU A 219 17.89 12.94 28.15
C LEU A 219 17.66 11.43 28.14
N SER A 220 18.16 10.69 29.14
CA SER A 220 17.87 9.27 29.30
C SER A 220 16.45 9.01 29.77
N GLY A 221 15.81 10.03 30.37
CA GLY A 221 14.49 9.92 31.01
C GLY A 221 14.61 9.44 32.45
#